data_AF-A0A971PAQ4-F1
#
_entry.id   AF-A0A971PAQ4-F1
#
_cell.length_a   1.000
_cell.length_b   1.000
_cell.length_c   1.000
_cell.angle_alpha   90.00
_cell.angle_beta   90.00
_cell.angle_gamma   90.00
#
_symmetry.space_group_name_H-M   'P 1'
#
loop_
_entity.id
_entity.type
_entity.pdbx_description
1 polymer ?
#
loop_
_entity_poly.entity_id
_entity_poly.type
_entity_poly.pdbx_seq_one_letter_code
_entity_poly.pdbx_strand_id
1 'polypeptide(L)'
;MIDLDQVLVDPKKNYIAALTPVTVVALMKFRPDRFRYEDCLPYLASHGLEVSDFYFNRFEAFAWYVYYKDFVMLDLPAFNVRTLESFQPARAYEFEKSRLQACLDAEDYLSFFTLVHKRLALKVYLELFSRIPDPEKAEVFWYIFSRCDYRLEDFEPAFIARIKQFTPDGSPLRCQPTGESRDIYRGQAADGQENPAHQPWATSWTLDINAAILHATRLLTSGRIFSGKIACEKVVALIKYRNENEIIAYPDDIFDIHEIPQLSYYDLEPELQAAGILTLDAAYQQRLKPGYFHRPFGIHGLAHTKRVLLHCLILSYLEQISPASTDILCNAALYHDIGRTNDNYDPQHGCESYKKLLALQLSPYEDIDSSETLRFLMENHCVADQEAVNLLTGYQVQDPGYVLDLYHVFKDADGLDRIRIMDLDVKQLRTESARRLLLVARQLYQTITA
;
A
#
# COMPACT_ATOMS: atom_id res chain seq x y z
N MET A 1 20.09 7.32 -30.54
CA MET A 1 18.99 6.55 -29.93
C MET A 1 19.64 5.45 -29.11
N ILE A 2 19.29 5.31 -27.83
CA ILE A 2 19.76 4.17 -27.04
C ILE A 2 18.84 3.00 -27.40
N ASP A 3 19.42 1.88 -27.80
CA ASP A 3 18.65 0.69 -28.16
C ASP A 3 18.15 -0.02 -26.89
N LEU A 4 16.87 -0.36 -26.86
CA LEU A 4 16.23 -1.04 -25.73
C LEU A 4 16.87 -2.42 -25.48
N ASP A 5 17.24 -3.12 -26.56
CA ASP A 5 17.84 -4.46 -26.48
C ASP A 5 19.30 -4.41 -26.00
N GLN A 6 19.92 -3.23 -25.92
CA GLN A 6 21.24 -3.02 -25.30
C GLN A 6 21.15 -2.62 -23.82
N VAL A 7 19.95 -2.31 -23.34
CA VAL A 7 19.70 -1.85 -21.96
C VAL A 7 19.11 -2.97 -21.11
N LEU A 8 18.25 -3.80 -21.68
CA LEU A 8 17.59 -4.90 -21.00
C LEU A 8 18.37 -6.21 -21.14
N VAL A 9 18.49 -6.95 -20.03
CA VAL A 9 19.11 -8.28 -20.00
C VAL A 9 18.17 -9.34 -20.59
N ASP A 10 16.85 -9.23 -20.35
CA ASP A 10 15.83 -10.10 -20.95
C ASP A 10 15.06 -9.37 -22.07
N PRO A 11 15.29 -9.71 -23.35
CA PRO A 11 14.58 -9.12 -24.49
C PRO A 11 13.06 -9.34 -24.43
N LYS A 12 12.55 -10.32 -23.67
CA LYS A 12 11.11 -10.56 -23.52
C LYS A 12 10.38 -9.42 -22.80
N LYS A 13 11.10 -8.56 -22.09
CA LYS A 13 10.57 -7.34 -21.47
C LYS A 13 10.31 -6.22 -22.50
N ASN A 14 10.75 -6.38 -23.74
CA ASN A 14 10.40 -5.50 -24.85
C ASN A 14 8.97 -5.81 -25.36
N TYR A 15 7.98 -5.11 -24.81
CA TYR A 15 6.57 -5.35 -25.12
C TYR A 15 6.24 -5.23 -26.62
N ILE A 16 6.81 -4.24 -27.31
CA ILE A 16 6.55 -4.02 -28.73
C ILE A 16 7.05 -5.18 -29.59
N ALA A 17 8.19 -5.79 -29.24
CA ALA A 17 8.72 -6.94 -29.96
C ALA A 17 7.80 -8.18 -29.87
N ALA A 18 6.92 -8.25 -28.86
CA ALA A 18 5.96 -9.32 -28.68
C ALA A 18 4.66 -9.15 -29.49
N LEU A 19 4.45 -7.97 -30.08
CA LEU A 19 3.24 -7.63 -30.83
C LEU A 19 3.28 -8.15 -32.27
N THR A 20 2.16 -8.70 -32.74
CA THR A 20 2.02 -9.16 -34.14
C THR A 20 1.14 -8.19 -34.91
N PRO A 21 1.59 -7.56 -36.01
CA PRO A 21 0.75 -6.69 -36.81
C PRO A 21 -0.55 -7.40 -37.24
N VAL A 22 -1.69 -6.70 -37.19
CA VAL A 22 -2.98 -7.32 -37.58
C VAL A 22 -2.99 -7.74 -39.05
N THR A 23 -2.18 -7.08 -39.89
CA THR A 23 -1.96 -7.47 -41.30
C THR A 23 -1.36 -8.87 -41.42
N VAL A 24 -0.49 -9.28 -40.49
CA VAL A 24 0.06 -10.64 -40.42
C VAL A 24 -0.99 -11.63 -39.94
N VAL A 25 -1.78 -11.26 -38.93
CA VAL A 25 -2.89 -12.10 -38.44
C VAL A 25 -3.93 -12.36 -39.53
N ALA A 26 -4.18 -11.39 -40.41
CA ALA A 26 -5.07 -11.54 -41.56
C ALA A 26 -4.62 -12.62 -42.55
N LEU A 27 -3.33 -12.92 -42.63
CA LEU A 27 -2.80 -13.96 -43.50
C LEU A 27 -2.88 -15.37 -42.89
N MET A 28 -3.25 -15.49 -41.60
CA MET A 28 -3.33 -16.78 -40.92
C MET A 28 -4.54 -17.60 -41.40
N LYS A 29 -4.33 -18.91 -41.55
CA LYS A 29 -5.38 -19.89 -41.92
C LYS A 29 -6.50 -19.96 -40.89
N PHE A 30 -6.16 -19.83 -39.61
CA PHE A 30 -7.10 -19.81 -38.49
C PHE A 30 -6.94 -18.48 -37.76
N ARG A 31 -7.97 -17.64 -37.85
CA ARG A 31 -7.99 -16.30 -37.26
C ARG A 31 -8.71 -16.32 -35.90
N PRO A 32 -8.33 -15.48 -34.93
CA PRO A 32 -9.03 -15.41 -33.65
C PRO A 32 -10.51 -15.03 -33.82
N ASP A 33 -11.41 -15.58 -32.99
CA ASP A 33 -12.86 -15.36 -33.10
C ASP A 33 -13.28 -13.89 -33.07
N ARG A 34 -12.49 -13.04 -32.40
CA ARG A 34 -12.72 -11.60 -32.22
C ARG A 34 -12.02 -10.73 -33.28
N PHE A 35 -11.57 -11.34 -34.37
CA PHE A 35 -10.86 -10.68 -35.47
C PHE A 35 -11.74 -10.58 -36.72
N ARG A 36 -12.05 -9.36 -37.18
CA ARG A 36 -12.83 -9.08 -38.40
C ARG A 36 -12.07 -8.06 -39.25
N TYR A 37 -11.02 -8.52 -39.92
CA TYR A 37 -10.05 -7.66 -40.58
C TYR A 37 -10.66 -6.84 -41.73
N GLU A 38 -11.29 -7.52 -42.68
CA GLU A 38 -11.81 -6.92 -43.90
C GLU A 38 -12.93 -5.91 -43.59
N ASP A 39 -13.80 -6.23 -42.63
CA ASP A 39 -14.90 -5.37 -42.19
C ASP A 39 -14.41 -4.05 -41.58
N CYS A 40 -13.22 -4.06 -40.96
CA CYS A 40 -12.64 -2.86 -40.34
C CYS A 40 -12.03 -1.89 -41.34
N LEU A 41 -11.56 -2.34 -42.51
CA LEU A 41 -10.81 -1.49 -43.45
C LEU A 41 -11.58 -0.22 -43.88
N PRO A 42 -12.88 -0.28 -44.23
CA PRO A 42 -13.66 0.93 -44.56
C PRO A 42 -13.82 1.89 -43.37
N TYR A 43 -13.96 1.35 -42.16
CA TYR A 43 -14.02 2.16 -40.94
C TYR A 43 -12.70 2.90 -40.72
N LEU A 44 -11.57 2.19 -40.80
CA LEU A 44 -10.24 2.79 -40.61
C LEU A 44 -9.98 3.89 -41.63
N ALA A 45 -10.25 3.64 -42.91
CA ALA A 45 -10.08 4.61 -43.98
C ALA A 45 -10.94 5.87 -43.78
N SER A 46 -12.20 5.72 -43.36
CA SER A 46 -13.10 6.87 -43.12
C SER A 46 -12.74 7.70 -41.90
N HIS A 47 -11.92 7.16 -40.98
CA HIS A 47 -11.47 7.83 -39.76
C HIS A 47 -9.98 8.21 -39.78
N GLY A 48 -9.30 8.07 -40.93
CA GLY A 48 -7.88 8.43 -41.07
C GLY A 48 -6.92 7.55 -40.27
N LEU A 49 -7.29 6.29 -40.02
CA LEU A 49 -6.48 5.33 -39.27
C LEU A 49 -5.75 4.39 -40.22
N GLU A 50 -4.46 4.17 -39.97
CA GLU A 50 -3.65 3.22 -40.73
C GLU A 50 -3.69 1.84 -40.09
N VAL A 51 -3.96 0.80 -40.88
CA VAL A 51 -4.05 -0.58 -40.36
C VAL A 51 -2.70 -1.09 -39.84
N SER A 52 -1.58 -0.51 -40.28
CA SER A 52 -0.23 -0.82 -39.79
C SER A 52 -0.01 -0.45 -38.33
N ASP A 53 -0.82 0.47 -37.80
CA ASP A 53 -0.71 0.95 -36.42
C ASP A 53 -1.48 0.04 -35.43
N PHE A 54 -2.06 -1.06 -35.93
CA PHE A 54 -2.80 -2.04 -35.14
C PHE A 54 -2.06 -3.36 -35.02
N TYR A 55 -2.08 -3.89 -33.81
CA TYR A 55 -1.35 -5.08 -33.43
C TYR A 55 -2.24 -6.04 -32.64
N PHE A 56 -1.92 -7.32 -32.71
CA PHE A 56 -2.45 -8.39 -31.90
C PHE A 56 -1.45 -8.73 -30.80
N ASN A 57 -1.96 -8.81 -29.57
CA ASN A 57 -1.23 -9.18 -28.37
C ASN A 57 -1.73 -10.52 -27.85
N ARG A 58 -0.90 -11.56 -27.98
CA ARG A 58 -1.24 -12.93 -27.58
C ARG A 58 -1.10 -13.21 -26.08
N PHE A 59 -0.60 -12.26 -25.30
CA PHE A 59 -0.20 -12.49 -23.90
C PHE A 59 -1.05 -11.75 -22.86
N GLU A 60 -2.00 -10.92 -23.27
CA GLU A 60 -2.90 -10.21 -22.35
C GLU A 60 -4.30 -10.80 -22.38
N ALA A 61 -4.86 -11.06 -21.20
CA ALA A 61 -6.27 -11.42 -21.09
C ALA A 61 -7.13 -10.16 -21.29
N PHE A 62 -8.22 -10.26 -22.05
CA PHE A 62 -9.21 -9.19 -22.26
C PHE A 62 -8.78 -7.95 -23.07
N ALA A 63 -7.50 -7.79 -23.42
CA ALA A 63 -6.96 -6.74 -24.30
C ALA A 63 -6.09 -7.34 -25.43
N TRP A 64 -6.73 -8.04 -26.36
CA TRP A 64 -6.04 -8.82 -27.41
C TRP A 64 -5.50 -7.99 -28.56
N TYR A 65 -5.96 -6.74 -28.71
CA TYR A 65 -5.51 -5.87 -29.78
C TYR A 65 -5.05 -4.55 -29.22
N VAL A 66 -4.13 -3.92 -29.92
CA VAL A 66 -3.51 -2.67 -29.50
C VAL A 66 -3.43 -1.75 -30.71
N TYR A 67 -3.84 -0.51 -30.54
CA TYR A 67 -3.45 0.57 -31.44
C TYR A 67 -2.23 1.27 -30.84
N TYR A 68 -1.15 1.40 -31.62
CA TYR A 68 0.09 2.05 -31.19
C TYR A 68 0.64 3.00 -32.25
N LYS A 69 0.77 4.28 -31.90
CA LYS A 69 1.31 5.33 -32.77
C LYS A 69 1.82 6.51 -31.95
N ASP A 70 2.97 7.10 -32.29
CA ASP A 70 3.54 8.31 -31.67
C ASP A 70 3.47 8.31 -30.13
N PHE A 71 3.91 7.21 -29.51
CA PHE A 71 3.88 6.98 -28.04
C PHE A 71 2.50 6.76 -27.41
N VAL A 72 1.42 6.89 -28.17
CA VAL A 72 0.06 6.56 -27.72
C VAL A 72 -0.20 5.08 -27.90
N MET A 73 -0.70 4.42 -26.85
CA MET A 73 -1.10 3.02 -26.86
C MET A 73 -2.51 2.88 -26.32
N LEU A 74 -3.39 2.24 -27.10
CA LEU A 74 -4.78 2.00 -26.74
C LEU A 74 -5.07 0.50 -26.78
N ASP A 75 -5.55 -0.06 -25.68
CA ASP A 75 -6.01 -1.44 -25.62
C ASP A 75 -7.40 -1.59 -26.23
N LEU A 76 -7.56 -2.64 -27.04
CA LEU A 76 -8.80 -2.98 -27.71
C LEU A 76 -9.15 -4.46 -27.42
N PRO A 77 -10.36 -4.76 -26.92
CA PRO A 77 -10.75 -6.13 -26.58
C PRO A 77 -10.98 -7.03 -27.80
N ALA A 78 -11.16 -6.43 -28.98
CA ALA A 78 -11.39 -7.10 -30.24
C ALA A 78 -11.02 -6.17 -31.42
N PHE A 79 -10.77 -6.75 -32.58
CA PHE A 79 -10.55 -6.01 -33.82
C PHE A 79 -11.77 -6.21 -34.73
N ASN A 80 -12.82 -5.44 -34.48
CA ASN A 80 -14.05 -5.42 -35.26
C ASN A 80 -14.68 -4.02 -35.20
N VAL A 81 -15.55 -3.71 -36.16
CA VAL A 81 -16.18 -2.38 -36.30
C VAL A 81 -16.88 -1.93 -35.02
N ARG A 82 -17.66 -2.81 -34.36
CA ARG A 82 -18.35 -2.49 -33.10
C ARG A 82 -17.39 -1.99 -32.02
N THR A 83 -16.22 -2.61 -31.90
CA THR A 83 -15.20 -2.21 -30.92
C THR A 83 -14.58 -0.88 -31.30
N LEU A 84 -14.23 -0.69 -32.58
CA LEU A 84 -13.67 0.57 -33.06
C LEU A 84 -14.66 1.74 -32.89
N GLU A 85 -15.94 1.55 -33.17
CA GLU A 85 -17.00 2.53 -32.94
C GLU A 85 -17.15 2.90 -31.47
N SER A 86 -17.07 1.90 -30.58
CA SER A 86 -17.23 2.09 -29.14
C SER A 86 -16.03 2.81 -28.50
N PHE A 87 -14.81 2.46 -28.92
CA PHE A 87 -13.57 2.99 -28.35
C PHE A 87 -13.04 4.24 -29.07
N GLN A 88 -13.53 4.53 -30.28
CA GLN A 88 -13.19 5.71 -31.08
C GLN A 88 -11.67 5.99 -31.13
N PRO A 89 -10.83 5.05 -31.60
CA PRO A 89 -9.37 5.13 -31.45
C PRO A 89 -8.75 6.38 -32.09
N ALA A 90 -9.29 6.89 -33.19
CA ALA A 90 -8.83 8.15 -33.78
C ALA A 90 -8.99 9.34 -32.81
N ARG A 91 -10.16 9.46 -32.18
CA ARG A 91 -10.44 10.54 -31.21
C ARG A 91 -9.60 10.37 -29.94
N ALA A 92 -9.50 9.15 -29.43
CA ALA A 92 -8.69 8.84 -28.27
C ALA A 92 -7.20 9.14 -28.53
N TYR A 93 -6.69 8.80 -29.72
CA TYR A 93 -5.34 9.12 -30.15
C TYR A 93 -5.07 10.62 -30.19
N GLU A 94 -5.93 11.41 -30.85
CA GLU A 94 -5.73 12.86 -30.93
C GLU A 94 -5.76 13.51 -29.54
N PHE A 95 -6.64 13.04 -28.65
CA PHE A 95 -6.70 13.52 -27.27
C PHE A 95 -5.40 13.21 -26.51
N GLU A 96 -4.94 11.96 -26.50
CA GLU A 96 -3.72 11.58 -25.77
C GLU A 96 -2.47 12.19 -26.39
N LYS A 97 -2.37 12.21 -27.72
CA LYS A 97 -1.27 12.87 -28.44
C LYS A 97 -1.16 14.34 -28.08
N SER A 98 -2.28 15.07 -28.03
CA SER A 98 -2.29 16.49 -27.67
C SER A 98 -1.76 16.72 -26.25
N ARG A 99 -2.11 15.84 -25.30
CA ARG A 99 -1.60 15.91 -23.92
C ARG A 99 -0.11 15.62 -23.85
N LEU A 100 0.34 14.56 -24.53
CA LEU A 100 1.76 14.21 -24.63
C LEU A 100 2.57 15.35 -25.27
N GLN A 101 2.05 15.94 -26.36
CA GLN A 101 2.71 17.05 -27.03
C GLN A 101 2.78 18.30 -26.14
N ALA A 102 1.71 18.62 -25.41
CA ALA A 102 1.72 19.73 -24.46
C ALA A 102 2.81 19.56 -23.38
N CYS A 103 3.01 18.35 -22.87
CA CYS A 103 4.11 18.06 -21.93
C CYS A 103 5.48 18.21 -22.62
N LEU A 104 5.65 17.73 -23.86
CA LEU A 104 6.90 17.88 -24.60
C LEU A 104 7.24 19.33 -24.94
N ASP A 105 6.23 20.13 -25.28
CA ASP A 105 6.38 21.57 -25.58
C ASP A 105 6.74 22.38 -24.33
N ALA A 106 6.25 21.95 -23.17
CA ALA A 106 6.56 22.51 -21.87
C ALA A 106 7.85 21.94 -21.25
N GLU A 107 8.51 20.98 -21.90
CA GLU A 107 9.63 20.20 -21.37
C GLU A 107 9.34 19.53 -20.02
N ASP A 108 8.06 19.21 -19.73
CA ASP A 108 7.62 18.55 -18.50
C ASP A 108 7.63 17.01 -18.68
N TYR A 109 8.81 16.43 -18.51
CA TYR A 109 9.03 14.99 -18.73
C TYR A 109 8.36 14.12 -17.68
N LEU A 110 8.28 14.56 -16.42
CA LEU A 110 7.65 13.76 -15.37
C LEU A 110 6.14 13.61 -15.60
N SER A 111 5.45 14.69 -15.97
CA SER A 111 4.05 14.62 -16.38
C SER A 111 3.89 13.82 -17.68
N PHE A 112 4.79 13.99 -18.64
CA PHE A 112 4.78 13.20 -19.88
C PHE A 112 4.81 11.68 -19.58
N PHE A 113 5.75 11.21 -18.76
CA PHE A 113 5.84 9.79 -18.41
C PHE A 113 4.75 9.31 -17.46
N THR A 114 4.04 10.23 -16.78
CA THR A 114 2.80 9.89 -16.08
C THR A 114 1.72 9.43 -17.06
N LEU A 115 1.64 10.08 -18.23
CA LEU A 115 0.67 9.81 -19.30
C LEU A 115 1.05 8.61 -20.18
N VAL A 116 2.34 8.42 -20.45
CA VAL A 116 2.80 7.31 -21.29
C VAL A 116 2.41 5.95 -20.67
N HIS A 117 1.85 5.07 -21.50
CA HIS A 117 1.45 3.74 -21.08
C HIS A 117 2.66 2.96 -20.51
N LYS A 118 2.50 2.30 -19.36
CA LYS A 118 3.63 1.64 -18.64
C LYS A 118 4.45 0.68 -19.52
N ARG A 119 3.77 -0.09 -20.39
CA ARG A 119 4.38 -1.02 -21.36
C ARG A 119 5.29 -0.35 -22.41
N LEU A 120 5.20 0.97 -22.57
CA LEU A 120 6.02 1.75 -23.49
C LEU A 120 7.06 2.63 -22.79
N ALA A 121 6.85 2.94 -21.51
CA ALA A 121 7.52 4.04 -20.83
C ALA A 121 9.05 3.97 -20.94
N LEU A 122 9.66 2.79 -20.73
CA LEU A 122 11.11 2.62 -20.88
C LEU A 122 11.59 2.84 -22.32
N LYS A 123 10.91 2.27 -23.32
CA LYS A 123 11.26 2.47 -24.74
C LYS A 123 11.25 3.95 -25.09
N VAL A 124 10.18 4.65 -24.72
CA VAL A 124 10.00 6.07 -24.99
C VAL A 124 11.04 6.92 -24.24
N TYR A 125 11.40 6.54 -23.01
CA TYR A 125 12.48 7.17 -22.26
C TYR A 125 13.83 7.06 -22.98
N LEU A 126 14.17 5.89 -23.52
CA LEU A 126 15.41 5.70 -24.26
C LEU A 126 15.44 6.47 -25.59
N GLU A 127 14.29 6.60 -26.27
CA GLU A 127 14.15 7.43 -27.47
C GLU A 127 14.31 8.92 -27.17
N LEU A 128 13.75 9.39 -26.06
CA LEU A 128 13.81 10.79 -25.62
C LEU A 128 15.05 11.10 -24.77
N PHE A 129 15.90 10.13 -24.49
CA PHE A 129 17.00 10.27 -23.52
C PHE A 129 17.94 11.44 -23.80
N SER A 130 18.19 11.77 -25.08
CA SER A 130 19.03 12.92 -25.45
C SER A 130 18.32 14.27 -25.33
N ARG A 131 17.00 14.28 -25.20
CA ARG A 131 16.18 15.49 -25.04
C ARG A 131 15.90 15.80 -23.57
N ILE A 132 15.78 14.77 -22.72
CA ILE A 132 15.58 14.94 -21.28
C ILE A 132 16.81 15.66 -20.68
N PRO A 133 16.63 16.75 -19.91
CA PRO A 133 17.73 17.42 -19.22
C PRO A 133 18.47 16.47 -18.27
N ASP A 134 19.81 16.59 -18.22
CA ASP A 134 20.66 15.74 -17.37
C ASP A 134 20.18 15.63 -15.91
N PRO A 135 19.78 16.72 -15.22
CA PRO A 135 19.30 16.62 -13.83
C PRO A 135 18.01 15.82 -13.65
N GLU A 136 17.19 15.68 -14.69
CA GLU A 136 15.88 15.01 -14.63
C GLU A 136 15.95 13.53 -15.02
N LYS A 137 17.04 13.10 -15.70
CA LYS A 137 17.16 11.75 -16.23
C LYS A 137 16.99 10.68 -15.17
N ALA A 138 17.62 10.85 -14.01
CA ALA A 138 17.52 9.90 -12.92
C ALA A 138 16.10 9.87 -12.33
N GLU A 139 15.52 11.04 -12.03
CA GLU A 139 14.17 11.15 -11.47
C GLU A 139 13.12 10.49 -12.37
N VAL A 140 13.12 10.83 -13.66
CA VAL A 140 12.20 10.26 -14.65
C VAL A 140 12.41 8.75 -14.78
N PHE A 141 13.66 8.28 -14.82
CA PHE A 141 13.93 6.84 -14.89
C PHE A 141 13.38 6.09 -13.68
N TRP A 142 13.64 6.57 -12.47
CA TRP A 142 13.19 5.91 -11.24
C TRP A 142 11.66 5.97 -11.09
N TYR A 143 11.03 7.04 -11.56
CA TYR A 143 9.58 7.09 -11.69
C TYR A 143 9.07 5.96 -12.59
N ILE A 144 9.64 5.80 -13.79
CA ILE A 144 9.29 4.72 -14.73
C ILE A 144 9.54 3.34 -14.11
N PHE A 145 10.70 3.16 -13.48
CA PHE A 145 11.11 1.92 -12.82
C PHE A 145 10.02 1.44 -11.84
N SER A 146 9.59 2.31 -10.92
CA SER A 146 8.63 1.99 -9.87
C SER A 146 7.23 1.61 -10.37
N ARG A 147 6.80 2.12 -11.54
CA ARG A 147 5.46 1.86 -12.09
C ARG A 147 5.41 0.72 -13.12
N CYS A 148 6.56 0.22 -13.57
CA CYS A 148 6.66 -0.75 -14.65
C CYS A 148 7.11 -2.16 -14.21
N ASP A 149 7.07 -2.44 -12.90
CA ASP A 149 7.39 -3.77 -12.33
C ASP A 149 8.79 -4.27 -12.74
N TYR A 150 9.74 -3.34 -12.92
CA TYR A 150 11.13 -3.67 -13.21
C TYR A 150 11.92 -4.04 -11.95
N ARG A 151 12.97 -4.83 -12.14
CA ARG A 151 13.98 -5.13 -11.13
C ARG A 151 15.36 -4.67 -11.62
N LEU A 152 16.34 -4.46 -10.73
CA LEU A 152 17.68 -4.08 -11.20
C LEU A 152 18.30 -5.13 -12.13
N GLU A 153 17.99 -6.41 -11.91
CA GLU A 153 18.46 -7.52 -12.74
C GLU A 153 17.89 -7.52 -14.15
N ASP A 154 16.82 -6.76 -14.40
CA ASP A 154 16.29 -6.58 -15.75
C ASP A 154 17.20 -5.69 -16.62
N PHE A 155 18.17 -4.96 -16.02
CA PHE A 155 19.00 -3.97 -16.69
C PHE A 155 20.49 -4.32 -16.68
N GLU A 156 21.17 -3.94 -17.75
CA GLU A 156 22.63 -3.97 -17.82
C GLU A 156 23.25 -3.07 -16.72
N PRO A 157 24.20 -3.57 -15.91
CA PRO A 157 24.78 -2.78 -14.81
C PRO A 157 25.40 -1.44 -15.26
N ALA A 158 25.98 -1.39 -16.46
CA ALA A 158 26.53 -0.18 -17.05
C ALA A 158 25.47 0.90 -17.29
N PHE A 159 24.24 0.50 -17.62
CA PHE A 159 23.13 1.43 -17.80
C PHE A 159 22.68 2.01 -16.46
N ILE A 160 22.52 1.18 -15.42
CA ILE A 160 22.20 1.67 -14.06
C ILE A 160 23.29 2.60 -13.55
N ALA A 161 24.57 2.27 -13.74
CA ALA A 161 25.69 3.13 -13.38
C ALA A 161 25.64 4.49 -14.09
N ARG A 162 25.26 4.50 -15.38
CA ARG A 162 25.03 5.72 -16.14
C ARG A 162 23.87 6.55 -15.59
N ILE A 163 22.74 5.92 -15.24
CA ILE A 163 21.62 6.63 -14.62
C ILE A 163 22.03 7.29 -13.30
N LYS A 164 22.80 6.59 -12.45
CA LYS A 164 23.28 7.13 -11.17
C LYS A 164 24.13 8.40 -11.31
N GLN A 165 24.80 8.61 -12.45
CA GLN A 165 25.56 9.83 -12.70
C GLN A 165 24.68 11.10 -12.79
N PHE A 166 23.38 10.91 -13.02
CA PHE A 166 22.39 11.99 -13.12
C PHE A 166 21.62 12.23 -11.82
N THR A 167 21.90 11.48 -10.75
CA THR A 167 21.27 11.71 -9.45
C THR A 167 21.86 12.96 -8.79
N PRO A 168 21.06 14.00 -8.49
CA PRO A 168 21.55 15.17 -7.77
C PRO A 168 22.03 14.76 -6.37
N ASP A 169 23.20 15.26 -5.94
CA ASP A 169 23.73 15.16 -4.56
C ASP A 169 24.22 13.79 -4.05
N GLY A 170 24.95 13.01 -4.85
CA GLY A 170 25.66 11.84 -4.33
C GLY A 170 24.72 10.72 -3.87
N SER A 171 24.81 10.27 -2.61
CA SER A 171 23.95 9.17 -2.15
C SER A 171 22.47 9.60 -2.17
N PRO A 172 21.54 8.75 -2.67
CA PRO A 172 20.10 9.01 -2.62
C PRO A 172 19.56 9.18 -1.19
N LEU A 173 20.32 8.72 -0.19
CA LEU A 173 20.08 9.01 1.22
C LEU A 173 21.02 10.12 1.70
N ARG A 174 20.45 11.14 2.36
CA ARG A 174 21.21 12.15 3.10
C ARG A 174 21.77 11.56 4.41
N CYS A 175 22.71 10.63 4.30
CA CYS A 175 23.46 10.05 5.42
C CYS A 175 24.89 10.58 5.42
N GLN A 176 25.61 10.40 6.54
CA GLN A 176 27.06 10.62 6.54
C GLN A 176 27.74 9.62 5.58
N PRO A 177 28.83 10.01 4.89
CA PRO A 177 29.27 9.33 3.67
C PRO A 177 29.82 7.91 3.83
N THR A 178 29.97 7.39 5.06
CA THR A 178 30.61 6.10 5.31
C THR A 178 30.15 5.45 6.61
N GLY A 179 29.67 4.21 6.52
CA GLY A 179 29.41 3.34 7.67
C GLY A 179 28.07 3.55 8.37
N GLU A 180 27.28 4.54 7.96
CA GLU A 180 25.91 4.71 8.45
C GLU A 180 24.97 3.76 7.71
N SER A 181 24.23 2.93 8.44
CA SER A 181 23.22 2.04 7.89
C SER A 181 21.80 2.54 8.18
N ARG A 182 20.84 2.09 7.36
CA ARG A 182 19.41 2.28 7.59
C ARG A 182 18.71 0.93 7.69
N ASP A 183 17.75 0.86 8.61
CA ASP A 183 16.78 -0.22 8.63
C ASP A 183 15.82 -0.05 7.44
N ILE A 184 15.59 -1.15 6.74
CA ILE A 184 14.68 -1.24 5.59
C ILE A 184 13.76 -2.45 5.78
N TYR A 185 12.58 -2.37 5.17
CA TYR A 185 11.53 -3.37 5.29
C TYR A 185 11.08 -3.88 3.92
N ARG A 186 10.55 -5.10 3.88
CA ARG A 186 9.97 -5.67 2.67
C ARG A 186 8.75 -6.50 3.02
N GLY A 187 7.65 -6.24 2.32
CA GLY A 187 6.46 -7.08 2.32
C GLY A 187 6.47 -8.05 1.16
N GLN A 188 6.21 -9.32 1.44
CA GLN A 188 6.04 -10.37 0.44
C GLN A 188 4.64 -10.94 0.56
N ALA A 189 3.82 -10.78 -0.48
CA ALA A 189 2.54 -11.48 -0.55
C ALA A 189 2.78 -12.98 -0.78
N ALA A 190 1.95 -13.83 -0.17
CA ALA A 190 1.98 -15.25 -0.44
C ALA A 190 1.30 -15.50 -1.80
N ASP A 191 2.07 -15.54 -2.88
CA ASP A 191 1.55 -16.03 -4.15
C ASP A 191 1.78 -17.56 -4.27
N GLY A 192 0.84 -18.26 -4.90
CA GLY A 192 0.97 -19.70 -5.16
C GLY A 192 2.01 -20.05 -6.22
N GLN A 193 2.87 -19.10 -6.63
CA GLN A 193 3.94 -19.28 -7.60
C GLN A 193 5.31 -18.92 -7.02
N GLU A 194 5.50 -19.13 -5.73
CA GLU A 194 6.83 -19.00 -5.14
C GLU A 194 7.74 -20.13 -5.64
N ASN A 195 8.61 -19.78 -6.58
CA ASN A 195 9.84 -20.52 -6.81
C ASN A 195 10.70 -20.33 -5.54
N PRO A 196 11.13 -21.41 -4.85
CA PRO A 196 11.96 -21.34 -3.63
C PRO A 196 13.30 -20.59 -3.80
N ALA A 197 13.65 -20.23 -5.03
CA ALA A 197 14.74 -19.34 -5.37
C ALA A 197 14.44 -17.84 -5.11
N HIS A 198 13.21 -17.39 -4.84
CA HIS A 198 12.94 -16.00 -4.43
C HIS A 198 13.04 -15.88 -2.91
N GLN A 199 14.27 -15.91 -2.39
CA GLN A 199 14.53 -15.57 -0.99
C GLN A 199 14.58 -14.03 -0.81
N PRO A 200 14.80 -13.47 0.39
CA PRO A 200 14.64 -12.04 0.65
C PRO A 200 15.68 -11.13 -0.03
N TRP A 201 16.54 -11.66 -0.90
CA TRP A 201 17.47 -10.92 -1.76
C TRP A 201 16.74 -10.30 -2.96
N ALA A 202 15.78 -9.42 -2.69
CA ALA A 202 15.09 -8.63 -3.70
C ALA A 202 15.68 -7.23 -3.83
N THR A 203 15.50 -6.63 -5.00
CA THR A 203 16.05 -5.31 -5.33
C THR A 203 15.28 -4.12 -4.79
N SER A 204 14.04 -4.34 -4.31
CA SER A 204 13.15 -3.29 -3.83
C SER A 204 12.79 -3.52 -2.36
N TRP A 205 12.98 -2.48 -1.56
CA TRP A 205 12.69 -2.43 -0.13
C TRP A 205 12.04 -1.08 0.20
N THR A 206 11.70 -0.81 1.45
CA THR A 206 11.12 0.48 1.88
C THR A 206 11.68 0.93 3.22
N LEU A 207 11.76 2.24 3.44
CA LEU A 207 12.04 2.81 4.77
C LEU A 207 10.82 2.84 5.68
N ASP A 208 9.62 2.55 5.17
CA ASP A 208 8.36 2.60 5.90
C ASP A 208 7.77 1.19 6.06
N ILE A 209 7.71 0.73 7.31
CA ILE A 209 7.13 -0.58 7.61
C ILE A 209 5.64 -0.66 7.24
N ASN A 210 4.90 0.46 7.22
CA ASN A 210 3.50 0.49 6.78
C ASN A 210 3.38 0.09 5.30
N ALA A 211 4.31 0.54 4.45
CA ALA A 211 4.38 0.11 3.05
C ALA A 211 4.71 -1.38 2.94
N ALA A 212 5.63 -1.90 3.76
CA ALA A 212 5.92 -3.34 3.81
C ALA A 212 4.69 -4.16 4.24
N ILE A 213 3.96 -3.74 5.28
CA ILE A 213 2.71 -4.39 5.72
C ILE A 213 1.67 -4.39 4.58
N LEU A 214 1.48 -3.25 3.90
CA LEU A 214 0.59 -3.12 2.75
C LEU A 214 0.92 -4.16 1.67
N HIS A 215 2.19 -4.26 1.27
CA HIS A 215 2.63 -5.20 0.24
C HIS A 215 2.44 -6.66 0.65
N ALA A 216 2.71 -7.00 1.92
CA ALA A 216 2.50 -8.37 2.43
C ALA A 216 1.03 -8.82 2.37
N THR A 217 0.08 -7.89 2.50
CA THR A 217 -1.37 -8.18 2.51
C THR A 217 -2.09 -7.97 1.18
N ARG A 218 -1.37 -7.69 0.09
CA ARG A 218 -1.96 -7.23 -1.18
C ARG A 218 -2.92 -8.23 -1.83
N LEU A 219 -2.77 -9.52 -1.56
CA LEU A 219 -3.59 -10.60 -2.12
C LEU A 219 -4.62 -11.19 -1.15
N LEU A 220 -4.88 -10.53 -0.01
CA LEU A 220 -5.73 -11.08 1.07
C LEU A 220 -5.23 -12.45 1.57
N THR A 221 -3.91 -12.62 1.62
CA THR A 221 -3.23 -13.85 2.05
C THR A 221 -2.36 -13.60 3.29
N SER A 222 -1.90 -14.67 3.94
CA SER A 222 -0.85 -14.64 4.97
C SER A 222 0.53 -14.36 4.36
N GLY A 223 0.79 -13.11 3.98
CA GLY A 223 2.11 -12.68 3.53
C GLY A 223 3.16 -12.65 4.64
N ARG A 224 4.38 -12.23 4.30
CA ARG A 224 5.53 -12.17 5.21
C ARG A 224 6.13 -10.77 5.21
N ILE A 225 6.71 -10.37 6.34
CA ILE A 225 7.42 -9.11 6.49
C ILE A 225 8.86 -9.41 6.86
N PHE A 226 9.79 -8.81 6.15
CA PHE A 226 11.22 -8.88 6.45
C PHE A 226 11.72 -7.50 6.83
N SER A 227 12.72 -7.49 7.71
CA SER A 227 13.59 -6.33 7.89
C SER A 227 15.02 -6.69 7.52
N GLY A 228 15.78 -5.68 7.15
CA GLY A 228 17.19 -5.79 6.84
C GLY A 228 17.85 -4.43 7.01
N LYS A 229 19.16 -4.39 6.76
CA LYS A 229 19.94 -3.16 6.80
C LYS A 229 20.69 -2.96 5.51
N ILE A 230 20.87 -1.69 5.18
CA ILE A 230 21.69 -1.26 4.05
C ILE A 230 22.59 -0.09 4.45
N ALA A 231 23.85 -0.13 4.03
CA ALA A 231 24.75 1.00 4.15
C ALA A 231 24.29 2.11 3.19
N CYS A 232 24.18 3.35 3.66
CA CYS A 232 23.55 4.42 2.88
C CYS A 232 24.24 4.67 1.52
N GLU A 233 25.56 4.44 1.43
CA GLU A 233 26.34 4.55 0.18
C GLU A 233 26.02 3.47 -0.86
N LYS A 234 25.41 2.35 -0.43
CA LYS A 234 25.01 1.24 -1.30
C LYS A 234 23.61 1.40 -1.90
N VAL A 235 22.83 2.36 -1.42
CA VAL A 235 21.52 2.66 -1.99
C VAL A 235 21.67 3.11 -3.45
N VAL A 236 20.99 2.41 -4.36
CA VAL A 236 20.97 2.71 -5.78
C VAL A 236 20.01 3.85 -6.08
N ALA A 237 18.83 3.83 -5.47
CA ALA A 237 17.83 4.89 -5.57
C ALA A 237 16.93 4.96 -4.33
N LEU A 238 16.40 6.16 -4.06
CA LEU A 238 15.28 6.38 -3.15
C LEU A 238 14.11 6.93 -3.96
N ILE A 239 13.04 6.17 -4.05
CA ILE A 239 11.83 6.49 -4.81
C ILE A 239 10.73 6.87 -3.83
N LYS A 240 10.35 8.15 -3.84
CA LYS A 240 9.29 8.69 -2.95
C LYS A 240 7.89 8.60 -3.55
N TYR A 241 7.76 7.98 -4.72
CA TYR A 241 6.47 7.79 -5.37
C TYR A 241 5.50 7.05 -4.43
N ARG A 242 4.23 7.47 -4.43
CA ARG A 242 3.17 6.97 -3.53
C ARG A 242 3.46 7.06 -2.04
N ASN A 243 4.46 7.87 -1.63
CA ASN A 243 4.92 7.98 -0.25
C ASN A 243 5.41 6.64 0.35
N GLU A 244 5.80 5.67 -0.50
CA GLU A 244 6.25 4.36 -0.05
C GLU A 244 7.72 4.36 0.39
N ASN A 245 8.47 5.44 0.12
CA ASN A 245 9.90 5.55 0.44
C ASN A 245 10.70 4.31 0.02
N GLU A 246 10.49 3.89 -1.24
CA GLU A 246 11.08 2.69 -1.81
C GLU A 246 12.59 2.86 -1.97
N ILE A 247 13.34 1.89 -1.49
CA ILE A 247 14.79 1.77 -1.61
C ILE A 247 15.10 0.73 -2.67
N ILE A 248 15.86 1.15 -3.67
CA ILE A 248 16.41 0.25 -4.67
C ILE A 248 17.85 -0.07 -4.29
N ALA A 249 18.18 -1.35 -4.24
CA ALA A 249 19.48 -1.85 -3.84
C ALA A 249 19.83 -3.16 -4.55
N TYR A 250 21.12 -3.45 -4.69
CA TYR A 250 21.52 -4.80 -5.09
C TYR A 250 21.31 -5.75 -3.93
N PRO A 251 20.85 -6.99 -4.18
CA PRO A 251 20.52 -7.88 -3.07
C PRO A 251 21.70 -8.22 -2.16
N ASP A 252 22.92 -8.31 -2.72
CA ASP A 252 24.15 -8.60 -1.98
C ASP A 252 24.60 -7.45 -1.06
N ASP A 253 24.06 -6.25 -1.24
CA ASP A 253 24.36 -5.08 -0.38
C ASP A 253 23.48 -5.02 0.87
N ILE A 254 22.51 -5.94 1.01
CA ILE A 254 21.57 -5.98 2.13
C ILE A 254 22.01 -7.05 3.12
N PHE A 255 22.10 -6.68 4.39
CA PHE A 255 22.56 -7.56 5.47
C PHE A 255 21.62 -7.53 6.66
N ASP A 256 21.88 -8.35 7.69
CA ASP A 256 21.03 -8.51 8.89
C ASP A 256 19.57 -8.82 8.56
N ILE A 257 19.33 -9.54 7.45
CA ILE A 257 17.97 -9.86 7.01
C ILE A 257 17.34 -10.88 7.95
N HIS A 258 16.17 -10.53 8.48
CA HIS A 258 15.35 -11.44 9.27
C HIS A 258 13.87 -11.20 9.02
N GLU A 259 13.10 -12.29 9.08
CA GLU A 259 11.64 -12.21 9.08
C GLU A 259 11.16 -11.63 10.42
N ILE A 260 10.21 -10.71 10.34
CA ILE A 260 9.48 -10.22 11.51
C ILE A 260 8.32 -11.20 11.75
N PRO A 261 8.30 -11.94 12.87
CA PRO A 261 7.23 -12.88 13.15
C PRO A 261 5.87 -12.17 13.22
N GLN A 262 4.90 -12.63 12.44
CA GLN A 262 3.55 -12.05 12.39
C GLN A 262 2.50 -13.14 12.43
N LEU A 263 1.36 -12.82 13.04
CA LEU A 263 0.13 -13.60 12.97
C LEU A 263 -0.71 -13.08 11.81
N SER A 264 -1.48 -13.99 11.20
CA SER A 264 -2.48 -13.65 10.19
C SER A 264 -3.87 -13.77 10.80
N TYR A 265 -4.76 -12.84 10.48
CA TYR A 265 -6.16 -12.89 10.89
C TYR A 265 -6.82 -14.17 10.37
N TYR A 266 -6.51 -14.59 9.14
CA TYR A 266 -7.08 -15.80 8.56
C TYR A 266 -6.65 -17.08 9.29
N ASP A 267 -5.44 -17.07 9.88
CA ASP A 267 -4.94 -18.20 10.66
C ASP A 267 -5.54 -18.18 12.09
N LEU A 268 -5.75 -16.99 12.65
CA LEU A 268 -6.35 -16.81 13.99
C LEU A 268 -7.88 -16.94 14.00
N GLU A 269 -8.57 -16.60 12.93
CA GLU A 269 -10.04 -16.51 12.88
C GLU A 269 -10.75 -17.79 13.36
N PRO A 270 -10.33 -19.02 12.94
CA PRO A 270 -10.94 -20.25 13.44
C PRO A 270 -10.78 -20.43 14.96
N GLU A 271 -9.62 -20.05 15.51
CA GLU A 271 -9.31 -20.12 16.94
C GLU A 271 -10.15 -19.11 17.72
N LEU A 272 -10.22 -17.87 17.25
CA LEU A 272 -11.04 -16.81 17.83
C LEU A 272 -12.53 -17.18 17.82
N GLN A 273 -13.01 -17.79 16.73
CA GLN A 273 -14.38 -18.28 16.62
C GLN A 273 -14.66 -19.40 17.63
N ALA A 274 -13.75 -20.37 17.77
CA ALA A 274 -13.88 -21.47 18.73
C ALA A 274 -13.83 -20.98 20.18
N ALA A 275 -13.04 -19.95 20.47
CA ALA A 275 -12.97 -19.29 21.77
C ALA A 275 -14.18 -18.37 22.06
N GLY A 276 -15.11 -18.20 21.12
CA GLY A 276 -16.30 -17.35 21.27
C GLY A 276 -16.03 -15.85 21.15
N ILE A 277 -14.82 -15.46 20.75
CA ILE A 277 -14.38 -14.05 20.65
C ILE A 277 -15.18 -13.31 19.58
N LEU A 278 -15.43 -13.92 18.42
CA LEU A 278 -16.20 -13.28 17.34
C LEU A 278 -17.68 -13.09 17.71
N THR A 279 -18.23 -14.00 18.50
CA THR A 279 -19.59 -13.87 19.05
C THR A 279 -19.65 -12.69 20.04
N LEU A 280 -18.62 -12.54 20.87
CA LEU A 280 -18.50 -11.44 21.82
C LEU A 280 -18.32 -10.09 21.11
N ASP A 281 -17.46 -10.02 20.09
CA ASP A 281 -17.30 -8.85 19.21
C ASP A 281 -18.65 -8.40 18.63
N ALA A 282 -19.39 -9.34 18.01
CA ALA A 282 -20.70 -9.05 17.45
C ALA A 282 -21.69 -8.51 18.49
N ALA A 283 -21.65 -9.01 19.73
CA ALA A 283 -22.50 -8.54 20.82
C ALA A 283 -22.16 -7.09 21.23
N TYR A 284 -20.87 -6.75 21.36
CA TYR A 284 -20.46 -5.37 21.65
C TYR A 284 -20.81 -4.41 20.52
N GLN A 285 -20.61 -4.81 19.26
CA GLN A 285 -20.89 -3.94 18.12
C GLN A 285 -22.37 -3.51 18.02
N GLN A 286 -23.32 -4.31 18.54
CA GLN A 286 -24.74 -3.93 18.60
C GLN A 286 -25.01 -2.68 19.45
N ARG A 287 -24.08 -2.30 20.34
CA ARG A 287 -24.19 -1.12 21.20
C ARG A 287 -23.82 0.18 20.48
N LEU A 288 -23.10 0.10 19.36
CA LEU A 288 -22.67 1.27 18.59
C LEU A 288 -23.85 1.93 17.89
N LYS A 289 -23.92 3.26 18.00
CA LYS A 289 -24.90 4.09 17.28
C LYS A 289 -24.19 5.20 16.52
N PRO A 290 -24.54 5.46 15.23
CA PRO A 290 -23.94 6.56 14.46
C PRO A 290 -24.04 7.92 15.18
N GLY A 291 -25.15 8.16 15.89
CA GLY A 291 -25.38 9.42 16.61
C GLY A 291 -24.42 9.69 17.78
N TYR A 292 -23.59 8.73 18.18
CA TYR A 292 -22.57 8.96 19.20
C TYR A 292 -21.33 9.66 18.64
N PHE A 293 -21.11 9.66 17.33
CA PHE A 293 -19.87 10.13 16.71
C PHE A 293 -20.07 11.46 16.00
N HIS A 294 -19.04 12.32 15.97
CA HIS A 294 -19.04 13.56 15.17
C HIS A 294 -19.15 13.27 13.66
N ARG A 295 -18.36 12.30 13.17
CA ARG A 295 -18.38 11.80 11.79
C ARG A 295 -18.44 10.27 11.83
N PRO A 296 -19.64 9.66 11.90
CA PRO A 296 -19.78 8.22 12.10
C PRO A 296 -19.15 7.36 11.00
N PHE A 297 -18.99 7.91 9.80
CA PHE A 297 -18.32 7.25 8.67
C PHE A 297 -16.96 7.88 8.33
N GLY A 298 -16.41 8.69 9.25
CA GLY A 298 -15.08 9.30 9.13
C GLY A 298 -13.97 8.40 9.68
N ILE A 299 -12.74 8.92 9.70
CA ILE A 299 -11.54 8.19 10.13
C ILE A 299 -11.52 7.82 11.62
N HIS A 300 -12.36 8.48 12.43
CA HIS A 300 -12.61 8.23 13.86
C HIS A 300 -14.02 7.66 14.13
N GLY A 301 -14.66 7.12 13.08
CA GLY A 301 -16.04 6.66 13.12
C GLY A 301 -16.21 5.20 13.53
N LEU A 302 -17.32 4.62 13.08
CA LEU A 302 -17.76 3.26 13.41
C LEU A 302 -16.74 2.20 12.97
N ALA A 303 -16.19 2.31 11.76
CA ALA A 303 -15.25 1.30 11.26
C ALA A 303 -13.94 1.26 12.07
N HIS A 304 -13.40 2.42 12.45
CA HIS A 304 -12.27 2.52 13.37
C HIS A 304 -12.59 1.88 14.72
N THR A 305 -13.72 2.28 15.31
CA THR A 305 -14.18 1.76 16.61
C THR A 305 -14.32 0.23 16.60
N LYS A 306 -14.89 -0.35 15.53
CA LYS A 306 -15.05 -1.80 15.37
C LYS A 306 -13.70 -2.52 15.28
N ARG A 307 -12.72 -1.95 14.58
CA ARG A 307 -11.38 -2.56 14.47
C ARG A 307 -10.63 -2.48 15.80
N VAL A 308 -10.70 -1.35 16.52
CA VAL A 308 -10.12 -1.22 17.87
C VAL A 308 -10.77 -2.19 18.86
N LEU A 309 -12.09 -2.38 18.80
CA LEU A 309 -12.81 -3.37 19.62
C LEU A 309 -12.29 -4.79 19.36
N LEU A 310 -12.21 -5.20 18.08
CA LEU A 310 -11.71 -6.53 17.74
C LEU A 310 -10.23 -6.70 18.11
N HIS A 311 -9.41 -5.66 17.98
CA HIS A 311 -8.04 -5.68 18.48
C HIS A 311 -7.96 -5.84 20.00
N CYS A 312 -8.81 -5.15 20.78
CA CYS A 312 -8.88 -5.33 22.23
C CYS A 312 -9.20 -6.79 22.59
N LEU A 313 -10.16 -7.40 21.91
CA LEU A 313 -10.54 -8.79 22.12
C LEU A 313 -9.43 -9.78 21.76
N ILE A 314 -8.74 -9.58 20.63
CA ILE A 314 -7.60 -10.42 20.21
C ILE A 314 -6.45 -10.28 21.20
N LEU A 315 -6.10 -9.06 21.61
CA LEU A 315 -5.03 -8.82 22.58
C LEU A 315 -5.39 -9.41 23.95
N SER A 316 -6.63 -9.23 24.43
CA SER A 316 -7.10 -9.87 25.65
C SER A 316 -6.96 -11.39 25.60
N TYR A 317 -7.28 -12.01 24.47
CA TYR A 317 -7.14 -13.45 24.28
C TYR A 317 -5.67 -13.90 24.35
N LEU A 318 -4.77 -13.20 23.66
CA LEU A 318 -3.35 -13.55 23.60
C LEU A 318 -2.61 -13.27 24.91
N GLU A 319 -2.94 -12.17 25.59
CA GLU A 319 -2.36 -11.76 26.88
C GLU A 319 -3.05 -12.42 28.09
N GLN A 320 -4.06 -13.28 27.85
CA GLN A 320 -4.84 -13.99 28.89
C GLN A 320 -5.50 -13.04 29.92
N ILE A 321 -5.99 -11.89 29.44
CA ILE A 321 -6.68 -10.90 30.28
C ILE A 321 -8.02 -11.48 30.76
N SER A 322 -8.36 -11.20 32.02
CA SER A 322 -9.60 -11.70 32.63
C SER A 322 -10.85 -11.23 31.86
N PRO A 323 -11.98 -11.97 31.89
CA PRO A 323 -13.22 -11.54 31.24
C PRO A 323 -13.73 -10.19 31.75
N ALA A 324 -13.60 -9.91 33.05
CA ALA A 324 -14.02 -8.63 33.64
C ALA A 324 -13.20 -7.45 33.09
N SER A 325 -11.88 -7.60 33.02
CA SER A 325 -10.99 -6.57 32.48
C SER A 325 -11.09 -6.43 30.96
N THR A 326 -11.36 -7.53 30.26
CA THR A 326 -11.67 -7.52 28.83
C THR A 326 -12.95 -6.73 28.53
N ASP A 327 -13.97 -6.85 29.39
CA ASP A 327 -15.17 -6.02 29.27
C ASP A 327 -14.84 -4.52 29.41
N ILE A 328 -13.95 -4.14 30.34
CA ILE A 328 -13.50 -2.75 30.49
C ILE A 328 -12.79 -2.25 29.22
N LEU A 329 -11.87 -3.04 28.65
CA LEU A 329 -11.19 -2.73 27.39
C LEU A 329 -12.19 -2.55 26.23
N CYS A 330 -13.18 -3.43 26.12
CA CYS A 330 -14.21 -3.35 25.09
C CYS A 330 -15.09 -2.09 25.25
N ASN A 331 -15.46 -1.74 26.49
CA ASN A 331 -16.20 -0.51 26.75
C ASN A 331 -15.37 0.75 26.45
N ALA A 332 -14.07 0.74 26.75
CA ALA A 332 -13.16 1.81 26.32
C ALA A 332 -13.11 1.92 24.79
N ALA A 333 -12.94 0.79 24.08
CA ALA A 333 -12.90 0.76 22.62
C ALA A 333 -14.15 1.37 21.99
N LEU A 334 -15.35 0.95 22.44
CA LEU A 334 -16.63 1.43 21.91
C LEU A 334 -16.80 2.95 21.97
N TYR A 335 -16.18 3.61 22.95
CA TYR A 335 -16.52 4.97 23.31
C TYR A 335 -15.34 5.95 23.39
N HIS A 336 -14.08 5.53 23.22
CA HIS A 336 -12.92 6.41 23.41
C HIS A 336 -12.92 7.68 22.54
N ASP A 337 -13.52 7.62 21.34
CA ASP A 337 -13.52 8.70 20.34
C ASP A 337 -14.85 9.48 20.23
N ILE A 338 -15.87 9.17 21.05
CA ILE A 338 -17.22 9.80 20.92
C ILE A 338 -17.27 11.28 21.31
N GLY A 339 -16.28 11.75 22.05
CA GLY A 339 -16.08 13.14 22.49
C GLY A 339 -15.43 14.04 21.44
N ARG A 340 -14.94 13.49 20.33
CA ARG A 340 -14.39 14.28 19.24
C ARG A 340 -15.41 15.25 18.66
N THR A 341 -14.94 16.44 18.29
CA THR A 341 -15.73 17.47 17.59
C THR A 341 -15.17 17.83 16.21
N ASN A 342 -14.00 17.30 15.88
CA ASN A 342 -13.30 17.45 14.61
C ASN A 342 -12.25 16.31 14.46
N ASP A 343 -11.57 16.28 13.31
CA ASP A 343 -10.58 15.23 12.97
C ASP A 343 -9.12 15.67 13.25
N ASN A 344 -8.88 16.84 13.86
CA ASN A 344 -7.52 17.32 14.13
C ASN A 344 -6.94 16.69 15.42
N TYR A 345 -5.70 17.06 15.74
CA TYR A 345 -5.10 16.79 17.04
C TYR A 345 -5.92 17.46 18.15
N ASP A 346 -6.43 16.65 19.07
CA ASP A 346 -7.27 17.08 20.18
C ASP A 346 -6.84 16.27 21.42
N PRO A 347 -6.04 16.81 22.34
CA PRO A 347 -5.62 16.07 23.54
C PRO A 347 -6.74 15.93 24.58
N GLN A 348 -7.90 16.56 24.39
CA GLN A 348 -9.01 16.56 25.35
C GLN A 348 -10.13 15.58 25.00
N HIS A 349 -10.13 15.01 23.79
CA HIS A 349 -11.22 14.15 23.33
C HIS A 349 -11.49 12.95 24.25
N GLY A 350 -10.47 12.36 24.89
CA GLY A 350 -10.66 11.28 25.86
C GLY A 350 -11.55 11.69 27.06
N CYS A 351 -11.27 12.85 27.65
CA CYS A 351 -12.08 13.43 28.73
C CYS A 351 -13.50 13.76 28.27
N GLU A 352 -13.64 14.35 27.09
CA GLU A 352 -14.96 14.66 26.53
C GLU A 352 -15.74 13.39 26.18
N SER A 353 -15.07 12.31 25.75
CA SER A 353 -15.65 11.00 25.50
C SER A 353 -16.21 10.40 26.77
N TYR A 354 -15.46 10.44 27.89
CA TYR A 354 -15.95 9.92 29.16
C TYR A 354 -17.13 10.74 29.71
N LYS A 355 -17.07 12.08 29.64
CA LYS A 355 -18.21 12.95 30.00
C LYS A 355 -19.46 12.61 29.18
N LYS A 356 -19.31 12.41 27.87
CA LYS A 356 -20.41 12.04 26.98
C LYS A 356 -20.95 10.64 27.28
N LEU A 357 -20.08 9.69 27.61
CA LEU A 357 -20.48 8.35 28.05
C LEU A 357 -21.37 8.39 29.28
N LEU A 358 -21.02 9.22 30.28
CA LEU A 358 -21.85 9.44 31.47
C LEU A 358 -23.18 10.13 31.14
N ALA A 359 -23.15 11.18 30.32
CA ALA A 359 -24.35 11.93 29.92
C ALA A 359 -25.35 11.06 29.16
N LEU A 360 -24.87 10.08 28.38
CA LEU A 360 -25.68 9.11 27.65
C LEU A 360 -26.03 7.86 28.45
N GLN A 361 -25.58 7.75 29.71
CA GLN A 361 -25.79 6.58 30.58
C GLN A 361 -25.31 5.27 29.95
N LEU A 362 -24.14 5.30 29.31
CA LEU A 362 -23.56 4.15 28.59
C LEU A 362 -22.59 3.32 29.42
N SER A 363 -22.17 3.81 30.59
CA SER A 363 -21.31 3.08 31.52
C SER A 363 -22.06 1.87 32.11
N PRO A 364 -21.50 0.65 32.04
CA PRO A 364 -22.12 -0.52 32.66
C PRO A 364 -21.71 -0.72 34.14
N TYR A 365 -20.74 0.03 34.66
CA TYR A 365 -20.13 -0.21 35.96
C TYR A 365 -20.76 0.60 37.09
N GLU A 366 -21.13 -0.10 38.16
CA GLU A 366 -21.58 0.50 39.42
C GLU A 366 -20.45 0.53 40.47
N ASP A 367 -19.48 -0.38 40.37
CA ASP A 367 -18.32 -0.40 41.27
C ASP A 367 -17.28 0.65 40.88
N ILE A 368 -16.64 1.20 41.91
CA ILE A 368 -15.72 2.34 41.74
C ILE A 368 -14.45 1.95 40.98
N ASP A 369 -13.96 0.73 41.19
CA ASP A 369 -12.69 0.26 40.62
C ASP A 369 -12.78 0.10 39.10
N SER A 370 -13.82 -0.60 38.61
CA SER A 370 -14.06 -0.77 37.17
C SER A 370 -14.42 0.55 36.49
N SER A 371 -15.21 1.40 37.16
CA SER A 371 -15.57 2.73 36.64
C SER A 371 -14.35 3.65 36.51
N GLU A 372 -13.47 3.69 37.52
CA GLU A 372 -12.24 4.49 37.49
C GLU A 372 -11.20 3.92 36.52
N THR A 373 -11.14 2.59 36.37
CA THR A 373 -10.31 1.94 35.34
C THR A 373 -10.78 2.35 33.95
N LEU A 374 -12.09 2.25 33.64
CA LEU A 374 -12.65 2.71 32.38
C LEU A 374 -12.36 4.20 32.14
N ARG A 375 -12.54 5.04 33.17
CA ARG A 375 -12.22 6.47 33.11
C ARG A 375 -10.77 6.69 32.74
N PHE A 376 -9.84 6.01 33.42
CA PHE A 376 -8.42 6.14 33.18
C PHE A 376 -8.04 5.79 31.74
N LEU A 377 -8.53 4.65 31.23
CA LEU A 377 -8.28 4.22 29.85
C LEU A 377 -8.76 5.25 28.84
N MET A 378 -10.01 5.71 28.98
CA MET A 378 -10.60 6.65 28.02
C MET A 378 -9.95 8.04 28.07
N GLU A 379 -9.73 8.60 29.26
CA GLU A 379 -9.19 9.95 29.40
C GLU A 379 -7.73 10.05 28.92
N ASN A 380 -6.94 8.98 29.08
CA ASN A 380 -5.49 9.04 28.91
C ASN A 380 -4.96 8.31 27.67
N HIS A 381 -5.79 7.68 26.83
CA HIS A 381 -5.30 6.88 25.70
C HIS A 381 -4.47 7.69 24.68
N CYS A 382 -4.71 9.00 24.57
CA CYS A 382 -3.93 9.91 23.72
C CYS A 382 -2.76 10.61 24.43
N VAL A 383 -2.57 10.34 25.72
CA VAL A 383 -1.51 10.91 26.57
C VAL A 383 -0.23 10.06 26.47
N ALA A 384 0.95 10.67 26.67
CA ALA A 384 2.21 9.93 26.68
C ALA A 384 2.30 8.99 27.90
N ASP A 385 2.92 7.82 27.72
CA ASP A 385 2.92 6.75 28.75
C ASP A 385 3.48 7.24 30.10
N GLN A 386 4.57 8.01 30.08
CA GLN A 386 5.18 8.55 31.29
C GLN A 386 4.26 9.54 32.03
N GLU A 387 3.44 10.28 31.31
CA GLU A 387 2.46 11.20 31.89
C GLU A 387 1.26 10.44 32.45
N ALA A 388 0.77 9.41 31.75
CA ALA A 388 -0.31 8.55 32.22
C ALA A 388 0.03 7.87 33.56
N VAL A 389 1.27 7.43 33.76
CA VAL A 389 1.75 6.88 35.05
C VAL A 389 1.57 7.89 36.19
N ASN A 390 1.86 9.17 35.94
CA ASN A 390 1.70 10.21 36.97
C ASN A 390 0.22 10.50 37.24
N LEU A 391 -0.59 10.59 36.17
CA LEU A 391 -2.02 10.87 36.25
C LEU A 391 -2.79 9.77 36.97
N LEU A 392 -2.35 8.51 36.87
CA LEU A 392 -2.99 7.35 37.52
C LEU A 392 -3.15 7.52 39.04
N THR A 393 -2.26 8.28 39.69
CA THR A 393 -2.37 8.58 41.13
C THR A 393 -3.63 9.35 41.52
N GLY A 394 -4.30 10.00 40.56
CA GLY A 394 -5.57 10.70 40.75
C GLY A 394 -6.82 9.82 40.61
N TYR A 395 -6.66 8.52 40.30
CA TYR A 395 -7.77 7.59 40.07
C TYR A 395 -7.92 6.63 41.25
N GLN A 396 -9.17 6.31 41.61
CA GLN A 396 -9.47 5.45 42.75
C GLN A 396 -9.51 3.96 42.33
N VAL A 397 -8.34 3.43 41.96
CA VAL A 397 -8.17 2.03 41.54
C VAL A 397 -7.46 1.20 42.61
N GLN A 398 -7.77 -0.09 42.68
CA GLN A 398 -7.20 -1.03 43.66
C GLN A 398 -5.77 -1.46 43.30
N ASP A 399 -5.52 -1.70 42.01
CA ASP A 399 -4.22 -2.13 41.49
C ASP A 399 -3.77 -1.21 40.33
N PRO A 400 -3.05 -0.12 40.63
CA PRO A 400 -2.52 0.78 39.61
C PRO A 400 -1.60 0.09 38.60
N GLY A 401 -0.84 -0.94 39.01
CA GLY A 401 0.05 -1.66 38.11
C GLY A 401 -0.75 -2.39 37.03
N TYR A 402 -1.77 -3.12 37.46
CA TYR A 402 -2.65 -3.83 36.54
C TYR A 402 -3.46 -2.90 35.63
N VAL A 403 -3.93 -1.76 36.13
CA VAL A 403 -4.61 -0.73 35.32
C VAL A 403 -3.68 -0.18 34.24
N LEU A 404 -2.39 -0.02 34.54
CA LEU A 404 -1.40 0.40 33.55
C LEU A 404 -1.16 -0.67 32.47
N ASP A 405 -1.21 -1.96 32.82
CA ASP A 405 -1.14 -3.03 31.83
C ASP A 405 -2.36 -3.01 30.89
N LEU A 406 -3.57 -2.82 31.41
CA LEU A 406 -4.78 -2.64 30.59
C LEU A 406 -4.69 -1.38 29.71
N TYR A 407 -4.11 -0.30 30.23
CA TYR A 407 -3.83 0.91 29.47
C TYR A 407 -2.91 0.66 28.28
N HIS A 408 -1.85 -0.11 28.50
CA HIS A 408 -0.94 -0.51 27.43
C HIS A 408 -1.64 -1.35 26.35
N VAL A 409 -2.46 -2.33 26.75
CA VAL A 409 -3.25 -3.15 25.81
C VAL A 409 -4.22 -2.28 25.00
N PHE A 410 -4.92 -1.35 25.66
CA PHE A 410 -5.87 -0.47 24.99
C PHE A 410 -5.18 0.43 23.96
N LYS A 411 -4.04 1.04 24.32
CA LYS A 411 -3.28 1.88 23.40
C LYS A 411 -2.68 1.11 22.24
N ASP A 412 -2.28 -0.13 22.46
CA ASP A 412 -1.82 -0.97 21.37
C ASP A 412 -2.96 -1.33 20.41
N ALA A 413 -4.17 -1.59 20.93
CA ALA A 413 -5.35 -1.82 20.09
C ALA A 413 -5.71 -0.60 19.21
N ASP A 414 -5.70 0.60 19.78
CA ASP A 414 -5.91 1.85 19.03
C ASP A 414 -4.74 2.13 18.05
N GLY A 415 -3.52 1.91 18.51
CA GLY A 415 -2.28 2.08 17.76
C GLY A 415 -2.20 1.16 16.53
N LEU A 416 -2.64 -0.10 16.65
CA LEU A 416 -2.71 -1.05 15.55
C LEU A 416 -3.59 -0.54 14.42
N ASP A 417 -4.72 0.10 14.74
CA ASP A 417 -5.64 0.61 13.72
C ASP A 417 -5.15 1.89 13.01
N ARG A 418 -4.01 2.47 13.43
CA ARG A 418 -3.37 3.58 12.70
C ARG A 418 -2.88 3.18 11.31
N ILE A 419 -2.80 1.88 11.02
CA ILE A 419 -2.53 1.35 9.67
C ILE A 419 -3.56 1.87 8.64
N ARG A 420 -4.76 2.25 9.08
CA ARG A 420 -5.82 2.83 8.23
C ARG A 420 -5.41 4.15 7.57
N ILE A 421 -4.50 4.88 8.20
CA ILE A 421 -3.99 6.19 7.75
C ILE A 421 -2.48 6.16 7.46
N MET A 422 -1.87 4.95 7.38
CA MET A 422 -0.42 4.76 7.15
C MET A 422 0.46 5.44 8.21
N ASP A 423 0.02 5.43 9.48
CA ASP A 423 0.70 6.12 10.59
C ASP A 423 0.87 5.22 11.82
N LEU A 424 1.02 3.91 11.59
CA LEU A 424 1.38 2.98 12.66
C LEU A 424 2.88 3.07 12.95
N ASP A 425 3.20 3.31 14.23
CA ASP A 425 4.57 3.29 14.75
C ASP A 425 4.76 2.05 15.64
N VAL A 426 5.45 1.05 15.09
CA VAL A 426 5.73 -0.22 15.79
C VAL A 426 6.49 -0.01 17.09
N LYS A 427 7.29 1.05 17.21
CA LYS A 427 8.06 1.35 18.42
C LYS A 427 7.17 1.80 19.58
N GLN A 428 5.95 2.23 19.29
CA GLN A 428 4.96 2.60 20.29
C GLN A 428 4.09 1.43 20.74
N LEU A 429 4.22 0.23 20.13
CA LEU A 429 3.53 -0.97 20.59
C LEU A 429 4.23 -1.54 21.83
N ARG A 430 3.45 -1.77 22.87
CA ARG A 430 3.92 -2.06 24.24
C ARG A 430 3.98 -3.55 24.51
N THR A 431 2.97 -4.31 24.11
CA THR A 431 2.93 -5.76 24.32
C THR A 431 3.64 -6.53 23.22
N GLU A 432 4.13 -7.71 23.55
CA GLU A 432 4.73 -8.61 22.56
C GLU A 432 3.68 -9.08 21.55
N SER A 433 2.46 -9.37 22.01
CA SER A 433 1.38 -9.79 21.12
C SER A 433 1.04 -8.72 20.09
N ALA A 434 0.94 -7.44 20.50
CA ALA A 434 0.62 -6.35 19.58
C ALA A 434 1.63 -6.24 18.43
N ARG A 435 2.93 -6.41 18.71
CA ARG A 435 3.98 -6.38 17.66
C ARG A 435 3.87 -7.51 16.65
N ARG A 436 3.13 -8.58 16.96
CA ARG A 436 2.86 -9.72 16.07
C ARG A 436 1.54 -9.57 15.30
N LEU A 437 0.78 -8.48 15.49
CA LEU A 437 -0.54 -8.27 14.88
C LEU A 437 -0.53 -7.25 13.72
N LEU A 438 0.63 -6.92 13.14
CA LEU A 438 0.71 -5.92 12.07
C LEU A 438 -0.05 -6.36 10.81
N LEU A 439 0.06 -7.65 10.44
CA LEU A 439 -0.71 -8.22 9.33
C LEU A 439 -2.20 -8.29 9.69
N VAL A 440 -2.53 -8.72 10.91
CA VAL A 440 -3.92 -8.74 11.41
C VAL A 440 -4.55 -7.35 11.28
N ALA A 441 -3.89 -6.29 11.75
CA ALA A 441 -4.41 -4.92 11.67
C ALA A 441 -4.74 -4.50 10.24
N ARG A 442 -3.86 -4.83 9.29
CA ARG A 442 -4.09 -4.51 7.88
C ARG A 442 -5.21 -5.35 7.25
N GLN A 443 -5.29 -6.64 7.58
CA GLN A 443 -6.34 -7.53 7.11
C GLN A 443 -7.71 -7.11 7.66
N LEU A 444 -7.78 -6.71 8.94
CA LEU A 444 -9.00 -6.15 9.53
C LEU A 444 -9.41 -4.84 8.86
N TYR A 445 -8.47 -3.97 8.49
CA TYR A 445 -8.77 -2.77 7.72
C TYR A 445 -9.34 -3.08 6.31
N GLN A 446 -8.87 -4.15 5.67
CA GLN A 446 -9.39 -4.58 4.36
C GLN A 446 -10.79 -5.20 4.44
N THR A 447 -11.14 -5.85 5.56
CA THR A 447 -12.43 -6.54 5.74
C THR A 447 -13.49 -5.66 6.41
N ILE A 448 -13.11 -4.84 7.39
CA ILE A 448 -13.99 -3.95 8.15
C ILE A 448 -13.83 -2.52 7.62
N THR A 449 -14.60 -2.21 6.57
CA THR A 449 -14.61 -0.89 5.92
C THR A 449 -15.83 -0.05 6.33
N ALA A 450 -15.75 1.28 6.09
CA ALA A 450 -16.75 2.27 6.51
C ALA A 450 -18.09 2.18 5.79
#